data_AF-A0A1W6JZE8-F1
#
_entry.id   AF-A0A1W6JZE8-F1
#
_cell.length_a   1.000
_cell.length_b   1.000
_cell.length_c   1.000
_cell.angle_alpha   90.00
_cell.angle_beta   90.00
_cell.angle_gamma   90.00
#
_symmetry.space_group_name_H-M   'P 1'
#
loop_
_entity.id
_entity.type
_entity.pdbx_description
1 polymer ?
#
loop_
_entity_poly.entity_id
_entity_poly.type
_entity_poly.pdbx_seq_one_letter_code
_entity_poly.pdbx_strand_id
1 'polypeptide(L)'
;MDHLDDVILQQIYNECLKKNKYWNCIANELNLLPYSKETKKIFMLKYIKKYLGINTFIAGILSKSIFNCINSNKNNDEIECYIRIYDHLEDLPPLLPDEILIRIHKTVRILLTEKRNDIENLCNKGNEIACEILENDLL
;
A
#
# COMPACT_ATOMS: atom_id res chain seq x y z
N MET A 1 16.75 5.24 25.81
CA MET A 1 16.36 5.91 24.54
C MET A 1 15.00 5.41 24.07
N ASP A 2 14.71 4.09 24.15
CA ASP A 2 13.39 3.53 23.79
C ASP A 2 12.18 4.08 24.58
N HIS A 3 12.37 4.47 25.84
CA HIS A 3 11.26 4.92 26.68
C HIS A 3 10.65 6.25 26.23
N LEU A 4 11.44 7.15 25.63
CA LEU A 4 10.93 8.43 25.11
C LEU A 4 10.19 8.21 23.80
N ASP A 5 10.75 7.39 22.92
CA ASP A 5 10.10 7.04 21.65
C ASP A 5 8.74 6.40 21.91
N ASP A 6 8.66 5.49 22.89
CA ASP A 6 7.41 4.84 23.27
C ASP A 6 6.35 5.82 23.78
N VAL A 7 6.74 6.85 24.55
CA VAL A 7 5.82 7.89 25.03
C VAL A 7 5.29 8.73 23.86
N ILE A 8 6.17 9.14 22.94
CA ILE A 8 5.77 9.90 21.74
C ILE A 8 4.78 9.09 20.90
N LEU A 9 5.10 7.82 20.62
CA LEU A 9 4.24 6.95 19.82
C LEU A 9 2.88 6.70 20.49
N GLN A 10 2.86 6.54 21.83
CA GLN A 10 1.62 6.38 22.59
C GLN A 10 0.75 7.64 22.53
N GLN A 11 1.34 8.84 22.60
CA GLN A 11 0.62 10.10 22.47
C GLN A 11 -0.05 10.22 21.08
N ILE A 12 0.73 10.00 20.02
CA ILE A 12 0.22 10.02 18.64
C ILE A 12 -0.91 9.00 18.46
N TYR A 13 -0.76 7.79 19.03
CA TYR A 13 -1.81 6.78 18.98
C TYR A 13 -3.11 7.25 19.61
N ASN A 14 -3.04 7.79 20.83
CA ASN A 14 -4.21 8.27 21.55
C ASN A 14 -4.92 9.43 20.83
N GLU A 15 -4.15 10.32 20.21
CA GLU A 15 -4.68 11.47 19.46
C GLU A 15 -5.37 11.04 18.16
N CYS A 16 -4.78 10.08 17.45
CA CYS A 16 -5.26 9.70 16.13
C CYS A 16 -6.34 8.62 16.13
N LEU A 17 -6.40 7.73 17.14
CA LEU A 17 -7.24 6.52 17.17
C LEU A 17 -8.70 6.72 16.74
N LYS A 18 -9.30 7.88 17.06
CA LYS A 18 -10.72 8.18 16.80
C LYS A 18 -10.95 9.03 15.55
N LYS A 19 -9.93 9.28 14.73
CA LYS A 19 -10.03 10.15 13.55
C LYS A 19 -10.43 9.33 12.32
N ASN A 20 -11.41 9.82 11.55
CA ASN A 20 -11.83 9.22 10.27
C ASN A 20 -10.70 9.07 9.24
N LYS A 21 -9.64 9.89 9.34
CA LYS A 21 -8.42 9.79 8.52
C LYS A 21 -7.20 9.46 9.40
N TYR A 22 -7.29 8.34 10.11
CA TYR A 22 -6.28 7.86 11.06
C TYR A 22 -4.84 7.97 10.55
N TRP A 23 -4.57 7.51 9.33
CA TRP A 23 -3.22 7.53 8.74
C TRP A 23 -2.68 8.92 8.43
N ASN A 24 -3.55 9.79 7.92
CA ASN A 24 -3.16 11.18 7.67
C ASN A 24 -2.87 11.89 8.99
N CYS A 25 -3.63 11.59 10.05
CA CYS A 25 -3.35 12.09 11.39
C CYS A 25 -1.96 11.66 11.86
N ILE A 26 -1.66 10.35 11.84
CA ILE A 26 -0.35 9.85 12.31
C ILE A 26 0.80 10.49 11.54
N ALA A 27 0.70 10.52 10.21
CA ALA A 27 1.75 11.09 9.38
C ALA A 27 1.92 12.60 9.63
N ASN A 28 0.82 13.33 9.88
CA ASN A 28 0.88 14.74 10.25
C ASN A 28 1.54 14.95 11.61
N GLU A 29 1.13 14.20 12.65
CA GLU A 29 1.73 14.32 13.98
C GLU A 29 3.24 14.01 13.95
N LEU A 30 3.64 12.95 13.23
CA LEU A 30 5.06 12.65 13.02
C LEU A 30 5.79 13.76 12.27
N ASN A 31 5.11 14.43 11.32
CA ASN A 31 5.71 15.51 10.55
C ASN A 31 5.94 16.78 11.39
N LEU A 32 5.15 16.99 12.45
CA LEU A 32 5.32 18.10 13.40
C LEU A 32 6.53 17.93 14.31
N LEU A 33 7.05 16.71 14.47
CA LEU A 33 8.21 16.46 15.31
C LEU A 33 9.47 17.18 14.77
N PRO A 34 10.34 17.70 15.65
CA PRO A 34 11.56 18.41 15.27
C PRO A 34 12.70 17.46 14.89
N TYR A 35 12.41 16.45 14.05
CA TYR A 35 13.34 15.44 13.59
C TYR A 35 13.54 15.49 12.07
N SER A 36 14.65 14.91 11.60
CA SER A 36 14.87 14.69 10.17
C SER A 36 13.81 13.78 9.57
N LYS A 37 13.67 13.82 8.24
CA LYS A 37 12.73 12.98 7.50
C LYS A 37 13.00 11.49 7.74
N GLU A 38 14.27 11.11 7.82
CA GLU A 38 14.76 9.75 8.04
C GLU A 38 14.37 9.27 9.43
N THR A 39 14.58 10.08 10.46
CA THR A 39 14.15 9.76 11.83
C THR A 39 12.63 9.64 11.91
N LYS A 40 11.89 10.52 11.24
CA LYS A 40 10.42 10.42 11.16
C LYS A 40 9.95 9.12 10.49
N LYS A 41 10.62 8.67 9.42
CA LYS A 41 10.37 7.34 8.82
C LYS A 41 10.64 6.20 9.81
N ILE A 42 11.68 6.30 10.64
CA ILE A 42 11.95 5.31 11.70
C ILE A 42 10.81 5.28 12.73
N PHE A 43 10.33 6.45 13.18
CA PHE A 43 9.16 6.54 14.06
C PHE A 43 7.91 5.93 13.42
N MET A 44 7.64 6.23 12.15
CA MET A 44 6.53 5.62 11.40
C MET A 44 6.64 4.09 11.37
N LEU A 45 7.84 3.56 11.11
CA LEU A 45 8.07 2.11 11.11
C LEU A 45 7.86 1.48 12.49
N LYS A 46 8.38 2.12 13.56
CA LYS A 46 8.16 1.68 14.95
C LYS A 46 6.67 1.69 15.29
N TYR A 47 5.95 2.74 14.90
CA TYR A 47 4.49 2.86 15.09
C TYR A 47 3.75 1.70 14.44
N ILE A 48 4.02 1.43 13.15
CA ILE A 48 3.39 0.34 12.39
C ILE A 48 3.65 -1.01 13.07
N LYS A 49 4.90 -1.27 13.47
CA LYS A 49 5.29 -2.53 14.14
C LYS A 49 4.57 -2.70 15.48
N LYS A 50 4.44 -1.63 16.27
CA LYS A 50 3.90 -1.67 17.63
C LYS A 50 2.37 -1.77 17.68
N TYR A 51 1.66 -0.99 16.87
CA TYR A 51 0.21 -0.83 17.01
C TYR A 51 -0.63 -1.52 15.93
N LEU A 52 -0.02 -2.04 14.85
CA LEU A 52 -0.78 -2.58 13.72
C LEU A 52 -0.29 -3.93 13.21
N GLY A 53 1.03 -4.07 13.09
CA GLY A 53 1.66 -5.10 12.30
C GLY A 53 1.84 -4.69 10.84
N ILE A 54 3.01 -5.00 10.30
CA ILE A 54 3.42 -4.62 8.92
C ILE A 54 2.44 -5.16 7.88
N ASN A 55 2.04 -6.43 7.99
CA ASN A 55 1.18 -7.06 6.98
C ASN A 55 -0.22 -6.45 6.96
N THR A 56 -0.79 -6.19 8.14
CA THR A 56 -2.09 -5.51 8.28
C THR A 56 -2.06 -4.13 7.64
N PHE A 57 -0.97 -3.39 7.87
CA PHE A 57 -0.80 -2.06 7.30
C PHE A 57 -0.73 -2.08 5.76
N ILE A 58 0.10 -2.98 5.22
CA ILE A 58 0.25 -3.14 3.76
C ILE A 58 -1.08 -3.56 3.13
N ALA A 59 -1.77 -4.55 3.71
CA ALA A 59 -3.07 -5.01 3.23
C ALA A 59 -4.10 -3.88 3.23
N GLY A 60 -4.13 -3.05 4.28
CA GLY A 60 -5.02 -1.90 4.37
C GLY A 60 -4.74 -0.82 3.31
N ILE A 61 -3.46 -0.50 3.05
CA ILE A 61 -3.09 0.43 1.98
C ILE A 61 -3.51 -0.13 0.62
N LEU A 62 -3.11 -1.35 0.31
CA LEU A 62 -3.40 -1.97 -0.98
C LEU A 62 -4.91 -2.07 -1.23
N SER A 63 -5.67 -2.56 -0.25
CA SER A 63 -7.13 -2.68 -0.37
C SER A 63 -7.79 -1.32 -0.64
N LYS A 64 -7.35 -0.27 0.05
CA LYS A 64 -7.87 1.08 -0.17
C LYS A 64 -7.53 1.59 -1.57
N SER A 65 -6.27 1.45 -2.01
CA SER A 65 -5.84 1.90 -3.33
C SER A 65 -6.56 1.15 -4.46
N ILE A 66 -6.71 -0.17 -4.34
CA ILE A 66 -7.46 -1.00 -5.30
C ILE A 66 -8.93 -0.57 -5.33
N PHE A 67 -9.57 -0.42 -4.18
CA PHE A 67 -10.98 -0.02 -4.10
C PHE A 67 -11.22 1.37 -4.69
N ASN A 68 -10.36 2.34 -4.36
CA ASN A 68 -10.43 3.70 -4.91
C ASN A 68 -10.25 3.67 -6.43
N CYS A 69 -9.30 2.88 -6.93
CA CYS A 69 -9.07 2.75 -8.35
C CYS A 69 -10.28 2.12 -9.06
N ILE A 70 -10.78 0.98 -8.60
CA ILE A 70 -11.94 0.30 -9.19
C ILE A 70 -13.15 1.24 -9.25
N ASN A 71 -13.45 1.95 -8.15
CA ASN A 71 -14.58 2.88 -8.13
C ASN A 71 -14.40 4.10 -9.05
N SER A 72 -13.15 4.50 -9.31
CA SER A 72 -12.85 5.64 -10.17
C SER A 72 -12.73 5.23 -11.65
N ASN A 73 -12.50 3.95 -11.93
CA ASN A 73 -12.27 3.45 -13.26
C ASN A 73 -13.58 2.95 -13.89
N LYS A 74 -14.03 3.59 -14.98
CA LYS A 74 -15.33 3.31 -15.61
C LYS A 74 -15.46 1.89 -16.15
N ASN A 75 -14.34 1.21 -16.38
CA ASN A 75 -14.28 -0.12 -16.99
C ASN A 75 -14.12 -1.25 -15.96
N ASN A 76 -14.02 -0.96 -14.65
CA ASN A 76 -13.82 -1.95 -13.59
C ASN A 76 -12.67 -2.95 -13.86
N ASP A 77 -11.61 -2.50 -14.55
CA ASP A 77 -10.45 -3.35 -14.83
C ASP A 77 -9.53 -3.41 -13.61
N GLU A 78 -9.55 -4.56 -12.93
CA GLU A 78 -8.74 -4.85 -11.75
C GLU A 78 -7.23 -4.83 -12.08
N ILE A 79 -6.84 -5.29 -13.28
CA ILE A 79 -5.44 -5.38 -13.72
C ILE A 79 -4.88 -3.98 -13.94
N GLU A 80 -5.61 -3.15 -14.68
CA GLU A 80 -5.22 -1.74 -14.88
C GLU A 80 -5.04 -1.03 -13.53
N CYS A 81 -5.87 -1.37 -12.54
CA CYS A 81 -5.73 -0.84 -11.20
C CYS A 81 -4.47 -1.33 -10.47
N TYR A 82 -4.10 -2.60 -10.59
CA TYR A 82 -2.84 -3.08 -10.03
C TYR A 82 -1.62 -2.43 -10.69
N ILE A 83 -1.63 -2.24 -12.01
CA ILE A 83 -0.55 -1.58 -12.76
C ILE A 83 -0.45 -0.10 -12.33
N ARG A 84 -1.57 0.61 -12.29
CA ARG A 84 -1.60 2.00 -11.80
C ARG A 84 -1.08 2.10 -10.38
N ILE A 85 -1.46 1.19 -9.48
CA ILE A 85 -0.94 1.18 -8.11
C ILE A 85 0.56 0.90 -8.10
N TYR A 86 1.07 0.06 -9.00
CA TYR A 86 2.50 -0.22 -9.11
C TYR A 86 3.30 0.99 -9.59
N ASP A 87 2.83 1.68 -10.63
CA ASP A 87 3.50 2.82 -11.28
C ASP A 87 3.28 4.14 -10.52
N HIS A 88 2.09 4.28 -9.96
CA HIS A 88 1.60 5.43 -9.24
C HIS A 88 0.97 4.92 -7.95
N LEU A 89 1.81 4.67 -6.96
CA LEU A 89 1.39 4.48 -5.56
C LEU A 89 0.77 5.79 -5.02
N GLU A 90 -0.35 6.19 -5.62
CA GLU A 90 -1.19 7.29 -5.20
C GLU A 90 -1.83 6.91 -3.86
N ASP A 91 -2.01 7.90 -3.00
CA ASP A 91 -2.50 7.76 -1.62
C ASP A 91 -1.57 7.10 -0.59
N LEU A 92 -0.28 6.91 -0.87
CA LEU A 92 0.64 6.49 0.18
C LEU A 92 0.72 7.54 1.29
N PRO A 93 0.69 7.13 2.57
CA PRO A 93 0.92 8.04 3.68
C PRO A 93 2.27 8.77 3.50
N PRO A 94 2.33 10.08 3.77
CA PRO A 94 3.62 10.76 3.82
C PRO A 94 4.49 10.09 4.89
N LEU A 95 5.82 10.10 4.67
CA LEU A 95 6.81 9.46 5.56
C LEU A 95 6.74 7.92 5.60
N LEU A 96 6.21 7.29 4.54
CA LEU A 96 6.27 5.84 4.42
C LEU A 96 7.72 5.33 4.49
N PRO A 97 8.03 4.34 5.36
CA PRO A 97 9.37 3.76 5.43
C PRO A 97 9.69 2.94 4.18
N ASP A 98 10.95 2.98 3.73
CA ASP A 98 11.38 2.31 2.50
C ASP A 98 11.19 0.78 2.57
N GLU A 99 11.38 0.18 3.76
CA GLU A 99 11.08 -1.25 3.98
C GLU A 99 9.62 -1.60 3.62
N ILE A 100 8.69 -0.71 3.97
CA ILE A 100 7.27 -0.92 3.69
C ILE A 100 6.97 -0.71 2.21
N LEU A 101 7.57 0.31 1.60
CA LEU A 101 7.45 0.59 0.17
C LEU A 101 7.92 -0.61 -0.68
N ILE A 102 9.09 -1.18 -0.36
CA ILE A 102 9.63 -2.36 -1.03
C ILE A 102 8.68 -3.55 -0.90
N ARG A 103 8.11 -3.77 0.30
CA ARG A 103 7.15 -4.86 0.51
C ARG A 103 5.87 -4.65 -0.29
N ILE A 104 5.35 -3.42 -0.35
CA ILE A 104 4.19 -3.07 -1.18
C ILE A 104 4.48 -3.40 -2.66
N HIS A 105 5.60 -2.92 -3.21
CA HIS A 105 5.98 -3.23 -4.60
C HIS A 105 6.09 -4.73 -4.85
N LYS A 106 6.70 -5.48 -3.92
CA LYS A 106 6.80 -6.94 -4.04
C LYS A 106 5.43 -7.60 -4.04
N THR A 107 4.52 -7.17 -3.16
CA THR A 107 3.15 -7.70 -3.09
C THR A 107 2.38 -7.42 -4.38
N VAL A 108 2.39 -6.19 -4.88
CA VAL A 108 1.70 -5.84 -6.13
C VAL A 108 2.25 -6.63 -7.31
N ARG A 109 3.58 -6.76 -7.40
CA ARG A 109 4.22 -7.57 -8.45
C ARG A 109 3.80 -9.04 -8.39
N ILE A 110 3.68 -9.63 -7.19
CA ILE A 110 3.19 -11.01 -7.04
C ILE A 110 1.76 -11.12 -7.54
N LEU A 111 0.87 -10.21 -7.14
CA LEU A 111 -0.52 -10.21 -7.59
C LEU A 111 -0.65 -10.09 -9.11
N LEU A 112 0.12 -9.20 -9.73
CA LEU A 112 0.18 -9.07 -11.19
C LEU A 112 0.69 -10.36 -11.86
N THR A 113 1.72 -10.98 -11.29
CA THR A 113 2.31 -12.21 -11.82
C THR A 113 1.32 -13.39 -11.69
N GLU A 114 0.65 -13.53 -10.56
CA GLU A 114 -0.37 -14.57 -10.34
C GLU A 114 -1.53 -14.40 -11.31
N LYS A 115 -2.04 -13.18 -11.49
CA LYS A 115 -3.09 -12.88 -12.46
C LYS A 115 -2.66 -13.18 -13.89
N ARG A 116 -1.43 -12.81 -14.27
CA ARG A 116 -0.87 -13.16 -15.59
C ARG A 116 -0.83 -14.68 -15.78
N ASN A 117 -0.34 -15.42 -14.80
CA ASN A 117 -0.28 -16.88 -14.87
C ASN A 117 -1.69 -17.49 -15.00
N ASP A 118 -2.71 -16.93 -14.34
CA ASP A 118 -4.10 -17.37 -14.49
C ASP A 118 -4.63 -17.13 -15.90
N ILE A 119 -4.31 -15.97 -16.51
CA ILE A 119 -4.67 -15.65 -17.90
C ILE A 119 -3.93 -16.57 -18.87
N GLU A 120 -2.63 -16.81 -18.66
CA GLU A 120 -1.84 -17.79 -19.44
C GLU A 120 -2.44 -19.20 -19.34
N ASN A 121 -2.84 -19.62 -18.14
CA ASN A 121 -3.50 -20.91 -17.94
C ASN A 121 -4.86 -21.01 -18.64
N LEU A 122 -5.64 -19.93 -18.69
CA LEU A 122 -6.91 -19.89 -19.41
C LEU A 122 -6.68 -19.92 -20.92
N CYS A 123 -5.71 -19.18 -21.43
CA CYS A 123 -5.32 -19.21 -22.83
C CYS A 123 -4.84 -20.62 -23.24
N ASN A 124 -3.98 -21.25 -22.45
CA ASN A 124 -3.52 -22.63 -22.67
C ASN A 124 -4.65 -23.67 -22.67
N LYS A 125 -5.79 -23.35 -22.05
CA LYS A 125 -7.01 -24.18 -22.06
C LYS A 125 -7.96 -23.84 -23.22
N GLY A 126 -7.57 -22.97 -24.15
CA GLY A 126 -8.33 -22.62 -25.35
C GLY A 126 -9.29 -21.44 -25.17
N ASN A 127 -9.11 -20.61 -24.14
CA ASN A 127 -9.90 -19.39 -24.00
C ASN A 127 -9.34 -18.27 -24.91
N GLU A 128 -10.02 -18.00 -26.02
CA GLU A 128 -9.59 -17.04 -27.05
C GLU A 128 -9.43 -15.61 -26.53
N ILE A 129 -10.29 -15.17 -25.60
CA ILE A 129 -10.21 -13.83 -24.99
C ILE A 129 -8.95 -13.70 -24.12
N ALA A 130 -8.62 -14.75 -23.35
CA ALA A 130 -7.42 -14.75 -22.52
C ALA A 130 -6.14 -14.71 -23.38
N CYS A 131 -6.13 -15.38 -24.53
CA CYS A 131 -5.01 -15.31 -25.48
C CYS A 131 -4.88 -13.92 -26.10
N GLU A 132 -6.00 -13.29 -26.48
CA GLU A 132 -6.00 -11.93 -27.04
C GLU A 132 -5.48 -10.88 -26.03
N ILE A 133 -5.78 -11.04 -24.74
CA ILE A 133 -5.24 -10.18 -23.67
C ILE A 133 -3.71 -10.31 -23.58
N LEU A 134 -3.16 -11.52 -23.74
CA LEU A 134 -1.71 -11.76 -23.68
C LEU A 134 -0.98 -11.28 -24.95
N GLU A 135 -1.61 -11.36 -26.11
CA GLU A 135 -1.01 -10.95 -27.39
C GLU A 135 -0.94 -9.43 -27.57
N ASN A 136 -1.84 -8.68 -26.93
CA ASN A 136 -1.91 -7.22 -27.08
C ASN A 136 -1.05 -6.41 -26.08
N ASP A 137 -0.23 -7.06 -25.24
CA ASP A 137 0.58 -6.40 -24.18
C ASP A 137 -0.22 -5.36 -23.37
N LEU A 138 -1.52 -5.61 -23.13
CA LEU A 138 -2.39 -4.78 -22.28
C LEU A 138 -2.13 -5.00 -20.77
N LEU A 139 -0.94 -5.52 -20.43
CA LEU A 139 -0.53 -5.98 -19.10
C LEU A 139 0.86 -5.46 -18.71
#